data_AF-A0A1V5JVN8-F1
#
_entry.id   AF-A0A1V5JVN8-F1
#
_cell.length_a   1.000
_cell.length_b   1.000
_cell.length_c   1.000
_cell.angle_alpha   90.00
_cell.angle_beta   90.00
_cell.angle_gamma   90.00
#
_symmetry.space_group_name_H-M   'P 1'
#
loop_
_entity.id
_entity.type
_entity.pdbx_description
1 polymer ?
#
loop_
_entity_poly.entity_id
_entity_poly.type
_entity_poly.pdbx_seq_one_letter_code
_entity_poly.pdbx_strand_id
1 'polypeptide(L)'
;MSLVTLTLTEEQAYTLWEALETYNRLMMGQFNAVTDLFPARDFDRGKAAAALLEARQTVMPELDPRGYHGIESREVRDRARIAFDVEQVLRHALSWHRHPEGGITVNFDKPYWTSPEPRPRVEIRD
;
A
#
# COMPACT_ATOMS: atom_id res chain seq x y z
N MET A 1 -12.26 19.19 10.64
CA MET A 1 -11.12 18.48 10.03
C MET A 1 -10.06 19.52 9.69
N SER A 2 -8.79 19.23 9.98
CA SER A 2 -7.67 20.08 9.56
C SER A 2 -7.02 19.52 8.30
N LEU A 3 -6.65 20.37 7.36
CA LEU A 3 -5.89 19.99 6.17
C LEU A 3 -4.40 20.13 6.47
N VAL A 4 -3.61 19.17 5.97
CA VAL A 4 -2.15 19.16 6.07
C VAL A 4 -1.59 19.11 4.65
N THR A 5 -0.62 19.98 4.35
CA THR A 5 0.12 19.98 3.08
C THR A 5 1.52 19.44 3.33
N LEU A 6 1.94 18.47 2.51
CA LEU A 6 3.30 17.94 2.48
C LEU A 6 3.96 18.38 1.18
N THR A 7 5.19 18.89 1.28
CA THR A 7 6.05 19.16 0.12
C THR A 7 7.16 18.13 0.14
N LEU A 8 7.22 17.32 -0.92
CA LEU A 8 8.12 16.18 -1.05
C LEU A 8 8.83 16.28 -2.39
N THR A 9 10.08 15.81 -2.45
CA THR A 9 10.68 15.47 -3.74
C THR A 9 9.94 14.27 -4.35
N GLU A 10 10.09 14.07 -5.65
CA GLU A 10 9.51 12.90 -6.33
C GLU A 10 9.93 11.59 -5.65
N GLU A 11 11.22 11.40 -5.37
CA GLU A 11 11.74 10.21 -4.69
C GLU A 11 11.18 10.02 -3.27
N GLN A 12 10.94 11.10 -2.53
CA GLN A 12 10.26 11.03 -1.23
C GLN A 12 8.79 10.62 -1.38
N ALA A 13 8.11 11.07 -2.43
CA ALA A 13 6.74 10.68 -2.73
C ALA A 13 6.65 9.20 -3.14
N TYR A 14 7.61 8.69 -3.92
CA TYR A 14 7.73 7.25 -4.22
C TYR A 14 7.97 6.42 -2.96
N THR A 15 8.91 6.86 -2.11
CA THR A 15 9.18 6.20 -0.83
C THR A 15 7.93 6.15 0.06
N LEU A 16 7.18 7.25 0.11
CA LEU A 16 5.91 7.32 0.85
C LEU A 16 4.86 6.37 0.26
N TRP A 17 4.76 6.31 -1.06
CA TRP A 17 3.86 5.37 -1.75
C TRP A 17 4.18 3.92 -1.36
N GLU A 18 5.43 3.45 -1.52
CA GLU A 18 5.82 2.07 -1.17
C GLU A 18 5.59 1.74 0.31
N ALA A 19 5.87 2.70 1.20
CA ALA A 19 5.64 2.56 2.62
C ALA A 19 4.14 2.40 2.95
N LEU A 20 3.28 3.20 2.31
CA LEU A 20 1.82 3.12 2.51
C LEU A 20 1.22 1.85 1.91
N GLU A 21 1.72 1.40 0.75
CA GLU A 21 1.33 0.11 0.15
C GLU A 21 1.63 -1.03 1.12
N THR A 22 2.87 -1.08 1.60
CA THR A 22 3.31 -2.13 2.55
C THR A 22 2.48 -2.06 3.82
N TYR A 23 2.29 -0.87 4.39
CA TYR A 23 1.52 -0.68 5.62
C TYR A 23 0.08 -1.19 5.48
N ASN A 24 -0.63 -0.85 4.39
CA ASN A 24 -2.01 -1.28 4.22
C ASN A 24 -2.11 -2.80 3.94
N ARG A 25 -1.17 -3.38 3.18
CA ARG A 25 -1.11 -4.83 2.93
C ARG A 25 -0.89 -5.63 4.21
N LEU A 26 0.01 -5.18 5.09
CA LEU A 26 0.20 -5.81 6.40
C LEU A 26 -1.06 -5.77 7.26
N MET A 27 -1.77 -4.64 7.28
CA MET A 27 -3.02 -4.48 8.00
C MET A 27 -4.16 -5.35 7.44
N MET A 28 -4.07 -5.75 6.17
CA MET A 28 -4.98 -6.72 5.54
C MET A 28 -4.59 -8.18 5.78
N GLY A 29 -3.43 -8.45 6.38
CA GLY A 29 -2.91 -9.80 6.64
C GLY A 29 -1.94 -10.34 5.58
N GLN A 30 -1.52 -9.51 4.62
CA GLN A 30 -0.56 -9.90 3.58
C GLN A 30 0.90 -9.73 4.07
N PHE A 31 1.31 -10.54 5.04
CA PHE A 31 2.63 -10.40 5.68
C PHE A 31 3.82 -10.65 4.75
N ASN A 32 3.61 -11.35 3.63
CA ASN A 32 4.63 -11.53 2.60
C ASN A 32 5.13 -10.21 1.99
N ALA A 33 4.35 -9.12 2.09
CA ALA A 33 4.77 -7.77 1.68
C ALA A 33 6.08 -7.32 2.35
N VAL A 34 6.43 -7.87 3.53
CA VAL A 34 7.73 -7.58 4.17
C VAL A 34 8.91 -8.00 3.29
N THR A 35 8.79 -9.13 2.58
CA THR A 35 9.90 -9.60 1.72
C THR A 35 10.06 -8.78 0.45
N ASP A 36 9.03 -8.05 0.04
CA ASP A 36 9.04 -7.17 -1.14
C ASP A 36 9.94 -5.94 -0.90
N LEU A 37 10.17 -5.55 0.36
CA LEU A 37 11.07 -4.45 0.76
C LEU A 37 12.56 -4.74 0.58
N PHE A 38 12.94 -6.01 0.37
CA PHE A 38 14.34 -6.42 0.33
C PHE A 38 14.71 -7.11 -0.99
N PRO A 39 14.45 -6.50 -2.16
CA PRO A 39 14.60 -7.16 -3.46
C PRO A 39 16.05 -7.53 -3.77
N ALA A 40 17.02 -6.73 -3.29
CA ALA A 40 18.46 -6.94 -3.53
C ALA A 40 19.14 -7.86 -2.51
N ARG A 41 18.43 -8.34 -1.49
CA ARG A 41 19.00 -9.24 -0.48
C ARG A 41 18.82 -10.68 -0.93
N ASP A 42 19.90 -11.45 -0.86
CA ASP A 42 19.84 -12.90 -1.00
C ASP A 42 19.51 -13.53 0.36
N PHE A 43 18.37 -14.23 0.44
CA PHE A 43 17.92 -14.95 1.61
C PHE A 43 16.95 -16.07 1.23
N ASP A 44 16.80 -17.03 2.12
CA ASP A 44 15.85 -18.14 1.94
C ASP A 44 14.40 -17.62 2.01
N ARG A 45 13.82 -17.36 0.84
CA ARG A 45 12.44 -16.87 0.69
C ARG A 45 11.40 -17.86 1.23
N GLY A 46 11.69 -19.16 1.17
CA GLY A 46 10.79 -20.19 1.70
C GLY A 46 10.71 -20.14 3.23
N LYS A 47 11.87 -20.03 3.90
CA LYS A 47 11.93 -19.83 5.36
C LYS A 47 11.32 -18.51 5.78
N ALA A 48 11.58 -17.42 5.06
CA ALA A 48 10.97 -16.13 5.35
C ALA A 48 9.45 -16.17 5.23
N ALA A 49 8.92 -16.79 4.16
CA ALA A 49 7.48 -16.96 3.97
C ALA A 49 6.84 -17.80 5.09
N ALA A 50 7.49 -18.89 5.52
CA ALA A 50 7.01 -19.70 6.63
C ALA A 50 6.96 -18.92 7.95
N ALA A 51 8.02 -18.18 8.28
CA ALA A 51 8.07 -17.37 9.50
C ALA A 51 7.03 -16.23 9.49
N LEU A 52 6.83 -15.58 8.33
CA LEU A 52 5.83 -14.53 8.16
C LEU A 52 4.40 -15.09 8.24
N LEU A 53 4.17 -16.30 7.71
CA LEU A 53 2.89 -16.99 7.85
C LEU A 53 2.58 -17.31 9.31
N GLU A 54 3.54 -17.83 10.06
CA GLU A 54 3.39 -18.11 11.49
C GLU A 54 3.08 -16.83 12.30
N ALA A 55 3.84 -15.76 12.04
CA ALA A 55 3.58 -14.45 12.65
C ALA A 55 2.17 -13.94 12.31
N ARG A 56 1.76 -14.07 11.05
CA ARG A 56 0.43 -13.68 10.56
C ARG A 56 -0.68 -14.48 11.24
N GLN A 57 -0.52 -15.79 11.40
CA GLN A 57 -1.51 -16.65 12.06
C GLN A 57 -1.62 -16.36 13.55
N THR A 58 -0.53 -15.88 14.17
CA THR A 58 -0.53 -15.42 15.57
C THR A 58 -1.33 -14.12 15.74
N VAL A 59 -1.17 -13.17 14.81
CA VAL A 59 -1.83 -11.85 14.89
C VAL A 59 -3.29 -11.89 14.41
N MET A 60 -3.61 -12.78 13.47
CA MET A 60 -4.92 -12.91 12.83
C MET A 60 -5.31 -14.39 12.72
N PRO A 61 -5.61 -15.06 13.85
CA PRO A 61 -5.89 -16.49 13.91
C PRO A 61 -7.21 -16.89 13.24
N GLU A 62 -8.10 -15.93 12.98
CA GLU A 62 -9.40 -16.12 12.33
C GLU A 62 -9.33 -16.39 10.83
N LEU A 63 -8.18 -16.11 10.20
CA LEU A 63 -8.02 -16.24 8.75
C LEU A 63 -7.28 -17.52 8.36
N ASP A 64 -7.71 -18.09 7.24
CA ASP A 64 -7.04 -19.21 6.58
C ASP A 64 -5.56 -18.87 6.28
N PRO A 65 -4.63 -19.85 6.28
CA PRO A 65 -3.23 -19.62 5.92
C PRO A 65 -2.99 -18.86 4.61
N ARG A 66 -3.91 -18.96 3.64
CA ARG A 66 -3.85 -18.25 2.36
C ARG A 66 -4.81 -17.07 2.28
N GLY A 67 -5.60 -16.84 3.32
CA GLY A 67 -6.59 -15.79 3.40
C GLY A 67 -6.00 -14.46 3.84
N TYR A 68 -6.56 -13.38 3.31
CA TYR A 68 -6.35 -12.02 3.78
C TYR A 68 -7.68 -11.28 3.66
N HIS A 69 -7.83 -10.18 4.38
CA HIS A 69 -9.01 -9.33 4.23
C HIS A 69 -8.88 -8.46 3.00
N GLY A 70 -9.97 -8.30 2.24
CA GLY A 70 -10.04 -7.21 1.26
C GLY A 70 -10.11 -5.85 1.96
N ILE A 71 -9.69 -4.77 1.29
CA ILE A 71 -9.59 -3.42 1.88
C ILE A 71 -10.93 -2.90 2.43
N GLU A 72 -12.05 -3.31 1.84
CA GLU A 72 -13.41 -2.97 2.28
C GLU A 72 -13.98 -3.89 3.36
N SER A 73 -13.22 -4.92 3.79
CA SER A 73 -13.63 -5.82 4.88
C SER A 73 -13.92 -5.03 6.14
N ARG A 74 -14.94 -5.45 6.90
CA ARG A 74 -15.28 -4.85 8.20
C ARG A 74 -14.19 -5.06 9.25
N GLU A 75 -13.38 -6.08 9.09
CA GLU A 75 -12.24 -6.38 9.96
C GLU A 75 -11.04 -5.46 9.69
N VAL A 76 -11.01 -4.81 8.51
CA VAL A 76 -9.94 -3.88 8.15
C VAL A 76 -10.21 -2.52 8.76
N ARG A 77 -9.26 -2.06 9.59
CA ARG A 77 -9.32 -0.77 10.27
C ARG A 77 -9.24 0.39 9.29
N ASP A 78 -9.90 1.51 9.61
CA ASP A 78 -9.90 2.71 8.77
C ASP A 78 -8.50 3.23 8.44
N ARG A 79 -7.52 3.05 9.33
CA ARG A 79 -6.13 3.45 9.03
C ARG A 79 -5.54 2.75 7.81
N ALA A 80 -5.89 1.48 7.57
CA ALA A 80 -5.45 0.78 6.37
C ALA A 80 -6.14 1.34 5.12
N ARG A 81 -7.43 1.66 5.22
CA ARG A 81 -8.20 2.31 4.15
C ARG A 81 -7.67 3.70 3.81
N ILE A 82 -7.36 4.51 4.82
CA ILE A 82 -6.74 5.83 4.66
C ILE A 82 -5.38 5.69 3.97
N ALA A 83 -4.56 4.72 4.39
CA ALA A 83 -3.25 4.49 3.77
C ALA A 83 -3.38 4.05 2.31
N PHE A 84 -4.29 3.11 2.01
CA PHE A 84 -4.61 2.67 0.66
C PHE A 84 -5.11 3.81 -0.22
N ASP A 85 -6.02 4.63 0.31
CA ASP A 85 -6.59 5.78 -0.37
C ASP A 85 -5.52 6.83 -0.75
N VAL A 86 -4.56 7.10 0.14
CA VAL A 86 -3.42 7.99 -0.13
C VAL A 86 -2.44 7.35 -1.13
N GLU A 87 -2.11 6.06 -0.92
CA GLU A 87 -1.27 5.26 -1.82
C GLU A 87 -1.79 5.32 -3.26
N GLN A 88 -3.07 5.06 -3.46
CA GLN A 88 -3.72 5.04 -4.78
C GLN A 88 -3.59 6.37 -5.52
N VAL A 89 -3.77 7.49 -4.82
CA VAL A 89 -3.66 8.82 -5.43
C VAL A 89 -2.21 9.15 -5.77
N LEU A 90 -1.26 8.82 -4.89
CA LEU A 90 0.18 9.01 -5.15
C LEU A 90 0.64 8.17 -6.35
N ARG A 91 0.34 6.87 -6.34
CA ARG A 91 0.67 5.92 -7.40
C ARG A 91 0.19 6.41 -8.76
N HIS A 92 -1.08 6.80 -8.83
CA HIS A 92 -1.69 7.30 -10.06
C HIS A 92 -1.04 8.60 -10.53
N ALA A 93 -0.89 9.59 -9.64
CA ALA A 93 -0.32 10.88 -10.01
C ALA A 93 1.14 10.76 -10.50
N LEU A 94 1.97 10.00 -9.77
CA LEU A 94 3.37 9.79 -10.13
C LEU A 94 3.52 8.99 -11.43
N SER A 95 2.69 7.97 -11.64
CA SER A 95 2.75 7.14 -12.86
C SER A 95 2.36 7.93 -14.11
N TRP A 96 1.29 8.72 -14.06
CA TRP A 96 0.90 9.60 -15.16
C TRP A 96 1.89 10.75 -15.40
N HIS A 97 2.60 11.21 -14.36
CA HIS A 97 3.64 12.21 -14.52
C HIS A 97 4.88 11.66 -15.23
N ARG A 98 5.39 10.50 -14.81
CA ARG A 98 6.55 9.85 -15.47
C ARG A 98 6.22 9.29 -16.86
N HIS A 99 5.00 8.79 -17.03
CA HIS A 99 4.53 8.11 -18.26
C HIS A 99 3.22 8.73 -18.75
N PRO A 100 3.24 9.95 -19.31
CA PRO A 100 2.05 10.63 -19.79
C PRO A 100 1.38 9.91 -20.98
N GLU A 101 2.09 9.02 -21.67
CA GLU A 101 1.56 8.11 -22.68
C GLU A 101 0.63 7.02 -22.10
N GLY A 102 0.66 6.83 -20.78
CA GLY A 102 -0.11 5.82 -20.07
C GLY A 102 0.61 4.47 -19.95
N GLY A 103 -0.11 3.45 -19.49
CA GLY A 103 0.38 2.09 -19.37
C GLY A 103 -0.73 1.09 -19.03
N ILE A 104 -0.38 -0.20 -19.01
CA ILE A 104 -1.37 -1.30 -18.88
C ILE A 104 -1.51 -1.83 -17.44
N THR A 105 -0.82 -1.24 -16.48
CA THR A 105 -0.85 -1.69 -15.08
C THR A 105 -1.90 -0.90 -14.29
N VAL A 106 -2.27 -1.44 -13.12
CA VAL A 106 -3.20 -0.81 -12.15
C VAL A 106 -2.75 0.56 -11.64
N ASN A 107 -1.53 0.98 -11.98
CA ASN A 107 -1.00 2.28 -11.63
C ASN A 107 -1.68 3.42 -12.41
N PHE A 108 -2.21 3.13 -13.59
CA PHE A 108 -2.87 4.11 -14.46
C PHE A 108 -4.39 4.15 -14.27
N ASP A 109 -4.94 3.20 -13.52
CA ASP A 109 -6.36 3.14 -13.19
C ASP A 109 -6.78 4.27 -12.26
N LYS A 110 -8.02 4.73 -12.43
CA LYS A 110 -8.59 5.78 -11.57
C LYS A 110 -8.53 5.32 -10.09
N PRO A 111 -7.99 6.17 -9.17
CA PRO A 111 -7.91 5.81 -7.76
C PRO A 111 -9.26 5.47 -7.15
N TYR A 112 -9.30 4.36 -6.40
CA TYR A 112 -10.43 3.97 -5.56
C TYR A 112 -10.51 4.84 -4.30
N TRP A 113 -11.69 4.81 -3.64
CA TRP A 113 -11.95 5.55 -2.41
C TRP A 113 -12.70 4.67 -1.43
N THR A 114 -12.08 4.32 -0.31
CA THR A 114 -12.57 3.29 0.62
C THR A 114 -12.76 3.78 2.04
N SER A 115 -12.06 4.83 2.44
CA SER A 115 -12.12 5.40 3.79
C SER A 115 -13.22 6.46 3.94
N PRO A 116 -13.65 6.77 5.17
CA PRO A 116 -14.62 7.85 5.43
C PRO A 116 -14.00 9.26 5.35
N GLU A 117 -12.69 9.38 5.15
CA GLU A 117 -12.02 10.68 5.02
C GLU A 117 -12.38 11.37 3.70
N PRO A 118 -12.07 12.65 3.53
CA PRO A 118 -12.10 13.28 2.22
C PRO A 118 -10.96 12.80 1.33
N ARG A 119 -11.22 12.79 0.02
CA ARG A 119 -10.24 12.36 -0.98
C ARG A 119 -8.95 13.21 -0.94
N PRO A 120 -7.75 12.60 -0.76
CA PRO A 120 -6.45 13.22 -0.89
C PRO A 120 -6.29 13.84 -2.26
N ARG A 121 -5.44 14.86 -2.29
CA ARG A 121 -5.09 15.58 -3.51
C ARG A 121 -3.57 15.56 -3.62
N VAL A 122 -3.10 15.31 -4.84
CA VAL A 122 -1.70 15.42 -5.20
C VAL A 122 -1.61 16.49 -6.28
N GLU A 123 -0.67 17.41 -6.10
CA GLU A 123 -0.31 18.42 -7.07
C GLU A 123 1.18 18.26 -7.34
N ILE A 124 1.54 18.02 -8.60
CA ILE A 124 2.92 17.93 -9.04
C ILE A 124 3.29 19.29 -9.62
N ARG A 125 4.40 19.86 -9.17
CA ARG A 125 4.92 21.17 -9.59
C ARG A 125 6.36 20.99 -10.04
N ASP A 126 6.67 21.56 -11.20
CA ASP A 126 8.02 21.63 -11.77
C ASP A 126 8.79 22.85 -11.26
#